data_AF-A0A414YSQ8-F1
#
_entry.id   AF-A0A414YSQ8-F1
#
_cell.length_a   1.000
_cell.length_b   1.000
_cell.length_c   1.000
_cell.angle_alpha   90.00
_cell.angle_beta   90.00
_cell.angle_gamma   90.00
#
_symmetry.space_group_name_H-M   'P 1'
#
loop_
_entity.id
_entity.type
_entity.pdbx_description
1 polymer ?
#
loop_
_entity_poly.entity_id
_entity_poly.type
_entity_poly.pdbx_seq_one_letter_code
_entity_poly.pdbx_strand_id
1 'polypeptide(L)'
;MKPINRLFLFLLFISASYAISYAQENQSFFLHTIEKGQSLYSISKMYNVTTSDIIRLNPGCDEKIYAGQTIKIPKGKDTQKGETFHTIQAGETLYKLTTMYNVSAKAICEANPGLSAENFRIGQVILIPLEKEPTNTVQTSVTQPAIQGPVVARCKEMHKVKRKETIFSVSREYEISEQELINANPELKKGMKKGQLLCIPYPSATPVQPTPKEDLYAVPPSNSELFRKSKETPKNISTIKAALLLPFQEDKRMVEYYEGFLMAVDSLKRTGTSLDLYVYDCGKEVSTLNTILAKKEMKEMNVIFGPMHQSQIKPLSDFAEKNGIRLVIPFSQKGEEVFNNPAVYQINTPQSYLYSEVYEHFTRQFPNSHVIFIESANPDKEKADFISGLKQELKSKGISMRTVDESATKETLKAALRNDKENIFIPTSGKNVLLIKILPQLTLLVRDNPGPNIHLFGYPEWQTNTKDHLESFFELDVYFYSSFYTNTLFPAAVQFTNAYHKWYSKDLASKYPNYAMLGFDTGFFFLKGLSRYGSELENNLSKMNLTPIQTGFKFERVNNWGGFINKKVFFIRFTKNFELVKLDFE
;
A
#
# COMPACT_ATOMS: atom_id res chain seq x y z
N MET A 1 -11.31 -76.44 15.53
CA MET A 1 -9.93 -76.32 16.08
C MET A 1 -9.01 -75.75 15.01
N LYS A 2 -8.28 -74.69 15.35
CA LYS A 2 -7.07 -74.10 14.69
C LYS A 2 -5.87 -75.10 14.77
N PRO A 3 -4.64 -74.89 14.20
CA PRO A 3 -3.87 -73.62 14.12
C PRO A 3 -2.91 -73.37 12.91
N ILE A 4 -2.65 -72.10 12.55
CA ILE A 4 -1.40 -71.27 12.69
C ILE A 4 -0.31 -71.52 11.62
N ASN A 5 -0.09 -70.53 10.72
CA ASN A 5 1.15 -69.74 10.66
C ASN A 5 1.08 -68.60 9.61
N ARG A 6 1.00 -67.36 10.08
CA ARG A 6 1.25 -66.11 9.34
C ARG A 6 2.36 -65.39 10.11
N LEU A 7 3.59 -65.37 9.59
CA LEU A 7 4.62 -64.41 9.98
C LEU A 7 5.78 -64.49 8.96
N PHE A 8 6.41 -63.34 8.69
CA PHE A 8 7.55 -63.12 7.76
C PHE A 8 7.21 -62.81 6.29
N LEU A 9 6.63 -61.63 6.04
CA LEU A 9 6.96 -60.79 4.87
C LEU A 9 6.36 -59.38 5.05
N PHE A 10 6.73 -58.72 6.15
CA PHE A 10 6.35 -57.33 6.44
C PHE A 10 7.44 -56.65 7.28
N LEU A 11 8.70 -56.69 6.83
CA LEU A 11 9.82 -56.06 7.54
C LEU A 11 10.99 -55.70 6.60
N LEU A 12 10.67 -55.21 5.39
CA LEU A 12 11.68 -54.69 4.45
C LEU A 12 11.18 -53.50 3.60
N PHE A 13 10.20 -52.75 4.12
CA PHE A 13 9.75 -51.46 3.56
C PHE A 13 9.47 -50.41 4.65
N ILE A 14 10.19 -50.49 5.78
CA ILE A 14 10.11 -49.49 6.88
C ILE A 14 11.48 -48.82 7.15
N SER A 15 12.51 -49.09 6.35
CA SER A 15 13.86 -48.53 6.57
C SER A 15 14.44 -47.76 5.37
N ALA A 16 13.57 -47.13 4.56
CA ALA A 16 13.99 -46.18 3.52
C ALA A 16 13.15 -44.89 3.49
N SER A 17 12.47 -44.57 4.60
CA SER A 17 11.65 -43.35 4.76
C SER A 17 12.23 -42.36 5.78
N TYR A 18 13.48 -42.57 6.21
CA TYR A 18 14.19 -41.72 7.17
C TYR A 18 15.56 -41.32 6.63
N ALA A 19 15.60 -40.59 5.52
CA ALA A 19 16.80 -39.85 5.11
C ALA A 19 16.49 -38.79 4.03
N ILE A 20 15.45 -37.97 4.24
CA ILE A 20 15.49 -36.59 3.74
C ILE A 20 14.98 -35.69 4.87
N SER A 21 15.84 -35.49 5.86
CA SER A 21 15.74 -34.35 6.76
C SER A 21 16.00 -33.09 5.93
N TYR A 22 14.97 -32.56 5.27
CA TYR A 22 14.98 -31.13 4.95
C TYR A 22 14.87 -30.41 6.28
N ALA A 23 15.93 -29.68 6.63
CA ALA A 23 15.98 -28.80 7.78
C ALA A 23 14.73 -27.91 7.79
N GLN A 24 13.79 -28.22 8.69
CA GLN A 24 12.70 -27.33 9.02
C GLN A 24 13.34 -26.19 9.83
N GLU A 25 13.86 -25.16 9.15
CA GLU A 25 14.04 -23.86 9.77
C GLU A 25 12.66 -23.53 10.38
N ASN A 26 12.60 -23.45 11.71
CA ASN A 26 11.38 -23.11 12.44
C ASN A 26 11.10 -21.62 12.17
N GLN A 27 10.66 -21.30 10.94
CA GLN A 27 10.44 -19.94 10.48
C GLN A 27 9.30 -19.36 11.30
N SER A 28 9.64 -18.46 12.22
CA SER A 28 8.66 -17.69 12.97
C SER A 28 7.80 -16.88 12.01
N PHE A 29 6.49 -16.81 12.26
CA PHE A 29 5.53 -16.07 11.43
C PHE A 29 4.69 -15.12 12.29
N PHE A 30 3.98 -14.20 11.65
CA PHE A 30 2.89 -13.43 12.25
C PHE A 30 1.63 -13.54 11.38
N LEU A 31 0.50 -13.05 11.89
CA LEU A 31 -0.78 -13.16 11.21
C LEU A 31 -1.13 -11.84 10.52
N HIS A 32 -1.48 -11.91 9.25
CA HIS A 32 -2.01 -10.80 8.47
C HIS A 32 -3.46 -11.09 8.07
N THR A 33 -4.35 -10.13 8.27
CA THR A 33 -5.73 -10.23 7.76
C THR A 33 -5.83 -9.47 6.44
N ILE A 34 -6.20 -10.19 5.37
CA ILE A 34 -6.26 -9.64 4.02
C ILE A 34 -7.33 -8.55 3.95
N GLU A 35 -6.96 -7.37 3.49
CA GLU A 35 -7.89 -6.25 3.27
C GLU A 35 -8.45 -6.28 1.84
N LYS A 36 -9.59 -5.60 1.64
CA LYS A 36 -10.21 -5.49 0.31
C LYS A 36 -9.23 -4.87 -0.69
N GLY A 37 -9.03 -5.53 -1.83
CA GLY A 37 -8.13 -5.08 -2.90
C GLY A 37 -6.68 -5.50 -2.74
N GLN A 38 -6.30 -6.21 -1.66
CA GLN A 38 -4.96 -6.79 -1.55
C GLN A 38 -4.80 -8.05 -2.41
N SER A 39 -3.62 -8.21 -2.98
CA SER A 39 -3.15 -9.44 -3.64
C SER A 39 -2.00 -10.06 -2.85
N LEU A 40 -1.68 -11.33 -3.11
CA LEU A 40 -0.46 -11.94 -2.57
C LEU A 40 0.78 -11.13 -2.93
N TYR A 41 0.83 -10.57 -4.14
CA TYR A 41 1.92 -9.69 -4.58
C TYR A 41 2.03 -8.44 -3.70
N SER A 42 0.93 -7.70 -3.50
CA SER A 42 0.98 -6.48 -2.66
C SER A 42 1.34 -6.78 -1.21
N ILE A 43 0.87 -7.91 -0.66
CA ILE A 43 1.19 -8.36 0.70
C ILE A 43 2.67 -8.75 0.80
N SER A 44 3.21 -9.43 -0.22
CA SER A 44 4.62 -9.82 -0.22
C SER A 44 5.53 -8.60 -0.26
N LYS A 45 5.16 -7.55 -1.01
CA LYS A 45 5.90 -6.27 -1.04
C LYS A 45 5.78 -5.46 0.25
N MET A 46 4.60 -5.48 0.87
CA MET A 46 4.36 -4.88 2.19
C MET A 46 5.30 -5.41 3.27
N TYR A 47 5.58 -6.71 3.26
CA TYR A 47 6.39 -7.35 4.30
C TYR A 47 7.80 -7.73 3.86
N ASN A 48 8.19 -7.34 2.63
CA ASN A 48 9.47 -7.70 2.02
C ASN A 48 9.75 -9.22 2.05
N VAL A 49 8.75 -10.01 1.66
CA VAL A 49 8.82 -11.47 1.53
C VAL A 49 8.47 -11.90 0.11
N THR A 50 8.76 -13.14 -0.25
CA THR A 50 8.34 -13.69 -1.54
C THR A 50 6.90 -14.20 -1.49
N THR A 51 6.18 -14.12 -2.61
CA THR A 51 4.85 -14.76 -2.72
C THR A 51 4.94 -16.26 -2.48
N SER A 52 6.00 -16.91 -2.96
CA SER A 52 6.29 -18.33 -2.74
C SER A 52 6.42 -18.68 -1.25
N ASP A 53 7.05 -17.84 -0.45
CA ASP A 53 7.15 -18.06 1.00
C ASP A 53 5.79 -17.92 1.69
N ILE A 54 4.97 -16.96 1.26
CA ILE A 54 3.59 -16.85 1.76
C ILE A 54 2.79 -18.10 1.38
N ILE A 55 2.85 -18.55 0.13
CA ILE A 55 2.13 -19.75 -0.35
C ILE A 55 2.58 -20.99 0.42
N ARG A 56 3.89 -21.15 0.68
CA ARG A 56 4.43 -22.27 1.44
C ARG A 56 3.84 -22.37 2.86
N LEU A 57 3.58 -21.24 3.53
CA LEU A 57 2.94 -21.22 4.84
C LEU A 57 1.41 -21.28 4.78
N ASN A 58 0.82 -21.05 3.61
CA ASN A 58 -0.63 -20.99 3.38
C ASN A 58 -1.03 -21.71 2.08
N PRO A 59 -0.96 -23.05 2.03
CA PRO A 59 -1.35 -23.82 0.84
C PRO A 59 -2.76 -23.45 0.35
N GLY A 60 -2.92 -23.26 -0.96
CA GLY A 60 -4.17 -22.86 -1.62
C GLY A 60 -4.34 -21.35 -1.84
N CYS A 61 -3.48 -20.51 -1.26
CA CYS A 61 -3.53 -19.07 -1.49
C CYS A 61 -3.04 -18.65 -2.89
N ASP A 62 -2.31 -19.52 -3.59
CA ASP A 62 -1.91 -19.38 -4.98
C ASP A 62 -3.11 -19.48 -5.94
N GLU A 63 -4.14 -20.24 -5.56
CA GLU A 63 -5.40 -20.31 -6.29
C GLU A 63 -6.35 -19.19 -5.89
N LYS A 64 -6.51 -18.95 -4.57
CA LYS A 64 -7.54 -18.06 -4.06
C LYS A 64 -7.24 -17.42 -2.71
N ILE A 65 -7.56 -16.13 -2.63
CA ILE A 65 -7.56 -15.36 -1.38
C ILE A 65 -8.86 -14.55 -1.21
N TYR A 66 -9.21 -14.22 0.02
CA TYR A 66 -10.41 -13.45 0.35
C TYR A 66 -10.11 -12.30 1.30
N ALA A 67 -10.77 -11.16 1.12
CA ALA A 67 -10.80 -10.12 2.13
C ALA A 67 -11.38 -10.70 3.46
N GLY A 68 -10.73 -10.38 4.57
CA GLY A 68 -11.02 -10.93 5.89
C GLY A 68 -10.34 -12.28 6.19
N GLN A 69 -9.73 -12.94 5.21
CA GLN A 69 -8.95 -14.15 5.45
C GLN A 69 -7.67 -13.81 6.21
N THR A 70 -7.38 -14.55 7.28
CA THR A 70 -6.10 -14.45 7.99
C THR A 70 -5.09 -15.43 7.39
N ILE A 71 -3.92 -14.93 7.03
CA ILE A 71 -2.80 -15.72 6.49
C ILE A 71 -1.53 -15.53 7.33
N LYS A 72 -0.66 -16.54 7.30
CA LYS A 72 0.64 -16.53 7.97
C LYS A 72 1.67 -15.83 7.09
N ILE A 73 2.32 -14.82 7.63
CA ILE A 73 3.42 -14.11 6.95
C ILE A 73 4.74 -14.52 7.64
N PRO A 74 5.73 -15.00 6.89
CA PRO A 74 7.03 -15.33 7.48
C PRO A 74 7.67 -14.05 8.03
N LYS A 75 8.25 -14.12 9.23
CA LYS A 75 9.12 -13.05 9.71
C LYS A 75 10.40 -13.11 8.86
N GLY A 76 10.60 -12.11 8.01
CA GLY A 76 11.82 -11.98 7.21
C GLY A 76 13.07 -11.89 8.09
N LYS A 77 14.25 -12.20 7.53
CA LYS A 77 15.52 -12.20 8.28
C LYS A 77 16.01 -10.82 8.73
N ASP A 78 15.43 -9.73 8.25
CA ASP A 78 15.71 -8.37 8.72
C ASP A 78 14.62 -7.41 8.21
N THR A 79 13.89 -6.75 9.10
CA THR A 79 13.36 -5.41 8.76
C THR A 79 14.56 -4.48 8.70
N GLN A 80 14.87 -3.91 7.54
CA GLN A 80 16.08 -3.09 7.35
C GLN A 80 16.18 -1.85 8.28
N LYS A 81 15.11 -1.54 9.03
CA LYS A 81 15.02 -0.39 9.95
C LYS A 81 15.07 -0.74 11.44
N GLY A 82 15.25 -2.02 11.82
CA GLY A 82 15.20 -2.43 13.22
C GLY A 82 13.80 -2.21 13.80
N GLU A 83 12.79 -2.77 13.15
CA GLU A 83 11.38 -2.66 13.53
C GLU A 83 10.81 -4.07 13.70
N THR A 84 9.65 -4.21 14.34
CA THR A 84 8.96 -5.51 14.39
C THR A 84 7.51 -5.34 14.03
N PHE A 85 6.97 -6.31 13.28
CA PHE A 85 5.55 -6.35 12.95
C PHE A 85 4.77 -6.91 14.14
N HIS A 86 3.76 -6.16 14.58
CA HIS A 86 2.82 -6.58 15.61
C HIS A 86 1.40 -6.63 15.04
N THR A 87 0.72 -7.75 15.22
CA THR A 87 -0.71 -7.89 14.90
C THR A 87 -1.51 -7.54 16.15
N ILE A 88 -2.35 -6.52 16.10
CA ILE A 88 -3.17 -6.07 17.23
C ILE A 88 -4.10 -7.20 17.68
N GLN A 89 -4.00 -7.58 18.95
CA GLN A 89 -4.79 -8.63 19.58
C GLN A 89 -5.99 -8.06 20.33
N ALA A 90 -6.93 -8.94 20.67
CA ALA A 90 -8.11 -8.57 21.44
C ALA A 90 -7.74 -7.95 22.80
N GLY A 91 -8.27 -6.76 23.07
CA GLY A 91 -8.06 -6.04 24.34
C GLY A 91 -6.74 -5.26 24.44
N GLU A 92 -5.93 -5.22 23.38
CA GLU A 92 -4.76 -4.34 23.31
C GLU A 92 -5.17 -2.88 23.07
N THR A 93 -4.42 -1.97 23.68
CA THR A 93 -4.53 -0.51 23.48
C THR A 93 -3.16 0.04 23.11
N LEU A 94 -3.10 1.22 22.51
CA LEU A 94 -1.82 1.86 22.19
C LEU A 94 -0.96 2.02 23.45
N TYR A 95 -1.56 2.37 24.59
CA TYR A 95 -0.88 2.43 25.89
C TYR A 95 -0.30 1.06 26.32
N LYS A 96 -1.05 -0.04 26.16
CA LYS A 96 -0.52 -1.38 26.47
C LYS A 96 0.68 -1.72 25.59
N LEU A 97 0.65 -1.34 24.32
CA LEU A 97 1.76 -1.56 23.40
C LEU A 97 2.99 -0.73 23.78
N THR A 98 2.80 0.52 24.24
CA THR A 98 3.94 1.33 24.73
C THR A 98 4.65 0.66 25.89
N THR A 99 3.89 0.10 26.84
CA THR A 99 4.46 -0.61 28.00
C THR A 99 5.06 -1.95 27.61
N MET A 100 4.42 -2.70 26.71
CA MET A 100 4.88 -4.01 26.26
C MET A 100 6.23 -3.95 25.54
N TYR A 101 6.40 -2.92 24.69
CA TYR A 101 7.58 -2.79 23.83
C TYR A 101 8.59 -1.75 24.31
N ASN A 102 8.33 -1.09 25.45
CA ASN A 102 9.16 -0.01 25.97
C ASN A 102 9.42 1.11 24.93
N VAL A 103 8.37 1.55 24.24
CA VAL A 103 8.45 2.63 23.24
C VAL A 103 7.36 3.66 23.46
N SER A 104 7.61 4.92 23.09
CA SER A 104 6.61 5.97 23.24
C SER A 104 5.46 5.81 22.23
N ALA A 105 4.26 6.28 22.60
CA ALA A 105 3.11 6.32 21.70
C ALA A 105 3.41 7.16 20.45
N LYS A 106 4.20 8.23 20.61
CA LYS A 106 4.65 9.08 19.50
C LYS A 106 5.52 8.29 18.51
N ALA A 107 6.50 7.52 19.00
CA ALA A 107 7.35 6.70 18.14
C ALA A 107 6.55 5.63 17.37
N ILE A 108 5.56 4.98 18.02
CA ILE A 108 4.66 4.05 17.33
C ILE A 108 3.85 4.79 16.24
N CYS A 109 3.31 5.97 16.54
CA CYS A 109 2.55 6.76 15.57
C CYS A 109 3.41 7.24 14.39
N GLU A 110 4.66 7.65 14.63
CA GLU A 110 5.61 8.07 13.61
C GLU A 110 6.03 6.91 12.69
N ALA A 111 6.19 5.71 13.23
CA ALA A 111 6.42 4.50 12.44
C ALA A 111 5.17 4.05 11.64
N ASN A 112 3.98 4.53 12.02
CA ASN A 112 2.71 4.18 11.38
C ASN A 112 1.89 5.44 11.03
N PRO A 113 2.34 6.28 10.09
CA PRO A 113 1.68 7.53 9.73
C PRO A 113 0.26 7.37 9.15
N GLY A 114 -0.14 6.15 8.75
CA GLY A 114 -1.52 5.82 8.37
C GLY A 114 -2.43 5.39 9.52
N LEU A 115 -1.88 5.20 10.73
CA LEU A 115 -2.61 4.72 11.90
C LEU A 115 -3.28 5.88 12.64
N SER A 116 -4.46 5.63 13.16
CA SER A 116 -5.36 6.58 13.80
C SER A 116 -6.22 5.88 14.85
N ALA A 117 -6.97 6.65 15.64
CA ALA A 117 -7.88 6.06 16.62
C ALA A 117 -9.02 5.27 15.94
N GLU A 118 -9.41 5.69 14.74
CA GLU A 118 -10.54 5.14 13.98
C GLU A 118 -10.21 3.79 13.35
N ASN A 119 -8.95 3.56 12.99
CA ASN A 119 -8.49 2.32 12.35
C ASN A 119 -7.65 1.39 13.26
N PHE A 120 -7.25 1.82 14.47
CA PHE A 120 -6.61 0.93 15.45
C PHE A 120 -7.56 -0.20 15.91
N ARG A 121 -7.47 -1.37 15.25
CA ARG A 121 -8.42 -2.48 15.39
C ARG A 121 -7.72 -3.82 15.43
N ILE A 122 -8.37 -4.80 16.06
CA ILE A 122 -7.90 -6.19 16.14
C ILE A 122 -7.62 -6.73 14.73
N GLY A 123 -6.51 -7.45 14.56
CA GLY A 123 -6.09 -8.05 13.30
C GLY A 123 -5.32 -7.09 12.38
N GLN A 124 -5.28 -5.79 12.67
CA GLN A 124 -4.38 -4.88 11.96
C GLN A 124 -2.93 -5.14 12.35
N VAL A 125 -2.05 -5.03 11.36
CA VAL A 125 -0.60 -5.09 11.57
C VAL A 125 -0.06 -3.67 11.64
N ILE A 126 0.85 -3.45 12.59
CA ILE A 126 1.57 -2.18 12.78
C ILE A 126 3.06 -2.43 12.95
N LEU A 127 3.86 -1.42 12.63
CA LEU A 127 5.28 -1.39 12.94
C LEU A 127 5.50 -0.95 14.38
N ILE A 128 6.34 -1.68 15.11
CA ILE A 128 6.86 -1.27 16.39
C ILE A 128 8.35 -0.97 16.20
N PRO A 129 8.81 0.27 16.41
CA PRO A 129 10.23 0.58 16.33
C PRO A 129 10.98 -0.13 17.45
N LEU A 130 12.18 -0.68 17.18
CA LEU A 130 13.07 -1.12 18.25
C LEU A 130 13.79 0.10 18.83
N GLU A 131 14.02 0.11 20.14
CA GLU A 131 14.87 1.13 20.76
C GLU A 131 16.24 1.16 20.06
N LYS A 132 16.58 2.29 19.43
CA LYS A 132 17.97 2.74 19.48
C LYS A 132 18.13 3.32 20.87
N GLU A 133 18.88 2.63 21.73
CA GLU A 133 19.48 3.22 22.93
C GLU A 133 19.79 4.69 22.64
N PRO A 134 19.17 5.65 23.34
CA PRO A 134 19.63 7.03 23.22
C PRO A 134 21.09 7.01 23.69
N THR A 135 22.01 7.25 22.75
CA THR A 135 23.39 7.64 23.03
C THR A 135 23.37 9.00 23.72
N ASN A 136 22.92 9.03 24.97
CA ASN A 136 23.43 9.97 25.94
C ASN A 136 24.86 9.50 26.25
N THR A 137 25.79 9.93 25.40
CA THR A 137 27.20 10.05 25.78
C THR A 137 27.29 11.02 26.96
N VAL A 138 27.11 10.49 28.16
CA VAL A 138 27.73 11.04 29.35
C VAL A 138 28.95 10.17 29.60
N GLN A 139 30.09 10.64 29.08
CA GLN A 139 31.39 10.19 29.56
C GLN A 139 31.39 10.36 31.08
N THR A 140 31.40 9.25 31.81
CA THR A 140 31.86 9.27 33.19
C THR A 140 32.95 8.23 33.31
N SER A 141 34.15 8.75 33.47
CA SER A 141 35.40 8.03 33.73
C SER A 141 35.24 6.96 34.81
N VAL A 142 35.67 5.75 34.48
CA VAL A 142 35.79 4.64 35.42
C VAL A 142 37.03 4.85 36.28
N THR A 143 36.85 4.90 37.59
CA THR A 143 37.92 4.57 38.53
C THR A 143 37.39 3.49 39.46
N GLN A 144 37.98 2.30 39.37
CA GLN A 144 37.76 1.19 40.29
C GLN A 144 38.58 1.45 41.58
N PRO A 145 38.06 1.06 42.76
CA PRO A 145 38.50 -0.19 43.42
C PRO A 145 37.29 -0.95 44.04
N ALA A 146 37.10 -2.25 43.83
CA ALA A 146 37.78 -3.42 44.40
C ALA A 146 36.99 -4.06 45.57
N ILE A 147 36.95 -5.41 45.52
CA ILE A 147 36.64 -6.40 46.57
C ILE A 147 35.16 -6.78 46.77
N GLN A 148 34.84 -7.95 46.21
CA GLN A 148 33.64 -8.75 46.46
C GLN A 148 33.70 -9.36 47.86
N GLY A 149 32.66 -9.12 48.67
CA GLY A 149 32.31 -9.94 49.82
C GLY A 149 30.96 -10.62 49.59
N PRO A 150 30.66 -11.77 50.22
CA PRO A 150 29.42 -12.51 49.99
C PRO A 150 28.25 -11.76 50.63
N VAL A 151 27.31 -11.28 49.83
CA VAL A 151 26.07 -10.66 50.33
C VAL A 151 25.14 -11.77 50.81
N VAL A 152 25.15 -12.01 52.12
CA VAL A 152 24.13 -12.81 52.81
C VAL A 152 22.83 -12.02 52.77
N ALA A 153 21.76 -12.64 52.25
CA ALA A 153 20.42 -12.08 52.22
C ALA A 153 19.94 -11.80 53.67
N ARG A 154 19.97 -10.53 54.07
CA ARG A 154 19.33 -10.10 55.32
C ARG A 154 17.88 -9.77 55.02
N CYS A 155 17.01 -10.71 55.34
CA CYS A 155 15.57 -10.48 55.38
C CYS A 155 15.26 -9.44 56.45
N LYS A 156 14.70 -8.30 56.06
CA LYS A 156 14.26 -7.25 56.99
C LYS A 156 12.95 -7.66 57.65
N GLU A 157 11.99 -8.14 56.86
CA GLU A 157 10.69 -8.59 57.34
C GLU A 157 10.04 -9.60 56.38
N MET A 158 9.04 -10.33 56.87
CA MET A 158 8.27 -11.28 56.08
C MET A 158 6.89 -10.71 55.75
N HIS A 159 6.58 -10.59 54.46
CA HIS A 159 5.28 -10.15 53.97
C HIS A 159 4.43 -11.36 53.56
N LYS A 160 3.18 -11.43 54.03
CA LYS A 160 2.23 -12.47 53.61
C LYS A 160 1.34 -11.94 52.47
N VAL A 161 1.52 -12.52 51.27
CA VAL A 161 0.80 -12.13 50.06
C VAL A 161 -0.72 -12.25 50.25
N LYS A 162 -1.41 -11.12 50.14
CA LYS A 162 -2.87 -10.98 50.15
C LYS A 162 -3.45 -11.26 48.76
N ARG A 163 -4.78 -11.31 48.69
CA ARG A 163 -5.49 -11.59 47.43
C ARG A 163 -5.33 -10.38 46.49
N LYS A 164 -4.86 -10.64 45.25
CA LYS A 164 -4.62 -9.65 44.17
C LYS A 164 -3.36 -8.78 44.30
N GLU A 165 -2.45 -9.07 45.23
CA GLU A 165 -1.12 -8.45 45.23
C GLU A 165 -0.23 -9.06 44.13
N THR A 166 0.70 -8.25 43.61
CA THR A 166 1.66 -8.57 42.55
C THR A 166 3.09 -8.25 43.03
N ILE A 167 4.11 -8.71 42.30
CA ILE A 167 5.52 -8.36 42.58
C ILE A 167 5.68 -6.83 42.63
N PHE A 168 5.10 -6.13 41.67
CA PHE A 168 5.05 -4.66 41.63
C PHE A 168 4.42 -4.04 42.89
N SER A 169 3.25 -4.53 43.34
CA SER A 169 2.56 -3.92 44.48
C SER A 169 3.32 -4.14 45.80
N VAL A 170 3.91 -5.31 45.99
CA VAL A 170 4.70 -5.63 47.19
C VAL A 170 6.02 -4.88 47.18
N SER A 171 6.74 -4.84 46.06
CA SER A 171 7.98 -4.07 45.94
C SER A 171 7.77 -2.58 46.25
N ARG A 172 6.64 -2.01 45.81
CA ARG A 172 6.28 -0.63 46.13
C ARG A 172 5.88 -0.40 47.59
N GLU A 173 5.19 -1.35 48.22
CA GLU A 173 4.83 -1.25 49.65
C GLU A 173 6.07 -1.12 50.54
N TYR A 174 7.17 -1.78 50.18
CA TYR A 174 8.41 -1.82 50.97
C TYR A 174 9.54 -0.93 50.45
N GLU A 175 9.25 -0.06 49.47
CA GLU A 175 10.22 0.87 48.88
C GLU A 175 11.49 0.20 48.34
N ILE A 176 11.33 -0.97 47.72
CA ILE A 176 12.39 -1.75 47.06
C ILE A 176 12.06 -1.96 45.58
N SER A 177 13.06 -2.27 44.76
CA SER A 177 12.82 -2.65 43.37
C SER A 177 12.20 -4.05 43.25
N GLU A 178 11.52 -4.32 42.13
CA GLU A 178 11.06 -5.69 41.79
C GLU A 178 12.24 -6.66 41.71
N GLN A 179 13.38 -6.19 41.19
CA GLN A 179 14.58 -7.01 41.10
C GLN A 179 15.15 -7.36 42.48
N GLU A 180 15.16 -6.41 43.43
CA GLU A 180 15.55 -6.69 44.82
C GLU A 180 14.61 -7.70 45.49
N LEU A 181 13.30 -7.57 45.27
CA LEU A 181 12.32 -8.52 45.80
C LEU A 181 12.46 -9.92 45.17
N ILE A 182 12.70 -10.01 43.86
CA ILE A 182 12.94 -11.27 43.15
C ILE A 182 14.27 -11.90 43.56
N ASN A 183 15.31 -11.09 43.80
CA ASN A 183 16.60 -11.58 44.28
C ASN A 183 16.50 -12.16 45.70
N ALA A 184 15.68 -11.53 46.56
CA ALA A 184 15.40 -12.02 47.91
C ALA A 184 14.45 -13.23 47.93
N ASN A 185 13.65 -13.42 46.87
CA ASN A 185 12.67 -14.51 46.73
C ASN A 185 12.76 -15.15 45.33
N PRO A 186 13.80 -15.94 45.02
CA PRO A 186 14.04 -16.47 43.69
C PRO A 186 12.88 -17.30 43.10
N GLU A 187 12.02 -17.85 43.96
CA GLU A 187 10.82 -18.59 43.58
C GLU A 187 9.75 -17.72 42.90
N LEU A 188 9.81 -16.39 43.06
CA LEU A 188 8.91 -15.45 42.36
C LEU A 188 9.04 -15.51 40.84
N LYS A 189 10.16 -16.03 40.32
CA LYS A 189 10.33 -16.31 38.87
C LYS A 189 9.30 -17.30 38.33
N LYS A 190 8.67 -18.09 39.20
CA LYS A 190 7.60 -19.06 38.86
C LYS A 190 6.18 -18.51 39.14
N GLY A 191 6.07 -17.24 39.51
CA GLY A 191 4.82 -16.55 39.84
C GLY A 191 4.52 -16.51 41.34
N MET A 192 3.84 -15.44 41.78
CA MET A 192 3.46 -15.19 43.18
C MET A 192 2.10 -15.81 43.52
N LYS A 193 1.97 -16.46 44.69
CA LYS A 193 0.72 -17.11 45.14
C LYS A 193 0.12 -16.44 46.38
N LYS A 194 -1.21 -16.38 46.44
CA LYS A 194 -1.94 -15.91 47.64
C LYS A 194 -1.54 -16.72 48.87
N GLY A 195 -1.23 -16.04 49.97
CA GLY A 195 -0.84 -16.63 51.25
C GLY A 195 0.63 -17.02 51.35
N GLN A 196 1.41 -16.85 50.27
CA GLN A 196 2.86 -17.06 50.27
C GLN A 196 3.55 -16.01 51.16
N LEU A 197 4.60 -16.44 51.86
CA LEU A 197 5.45 -15.54 52.66
C LEU A 197 6.65 -15.13 51.81
N LEU A 198 6.86 -13.82 51.68
CA LEU A 198 7.97 -13.22 50.93
C LEU A 198 8.92 -12.51 51.89
N CYS A 199 10.20 -12.74 51.70
CA CYS A 199 11.26 -12.02 52.35
C CYS A 199 11.47 -10.65 51.74
N ILE A 200 11.32 -9.60 52.54
CA ILE A 200 11.56 -8.21 52.12
C ILE A 200 12.99 -7.84 52.50
N PRO A 201 13.90 -7.54 51.55
CA PRO A 201 15.27 -7.15 51.83
C PRO A 201 15.38 -5.71 52.36
N TYR A 202 16.55 -5.35 52.90
CA TYR A 202 16.87 -3.94 53.17
C TYR A 202 17.00 -3.17 51.84
N PRO A 203 16.44 -1.95 51.72
CA PRO A 203 16.63 -1.11 50.55
C PRO A 203 18.12 -0.80 50.35
N SER A 204 18.65 -1.04 49.15
CA SER A 204 20.05 -0.68 48.84
C SER A 204 20.17 0.85 48.84
N ALA A 205 21.13 1.40 49.58
CA ALA A 205 21.37 2.84 49.67
C ALA A 205 21.97 3.40 48.36
N THR A 206 21.14 3.55 47.34
CA THR A 206 21.45 4.32 46.13
C THR A 206 20.32 5.31 45.91
N PRO A 207 20.58 6.64 45.81
CA PRO A 207 19.51 7.61 45.65
C PRO A 207 18.88 7.44 44.27
N VAL A 208 17.65 6.93 44.24
CA VAL A 208 16.81 6.95 43.04
C VAL A 208 16.42 8.41 42.80
N GLN A 209 16.89 9.00 41.69
CA GLN A 209 16.37 10.29 41.22
C GLN A 209 14.83 10.21 41.13
N PRO A 210 14.09 11.22 41.60
CA PRO A 210 12.64 11.19 41.61
C PRO A 210 12.13 11.17 40.16
N THR A 211 11.72 10.00 39.70
CA THR A 211 10.76 9.88 38.59
C THR A 211 9.43 10.51 39.06
N PRO A 212 8.69 11.20 38.17
CA PRO A 212 7.41 11.79 38.54
C PRO A 212 6.51 10.72 39.16
N LYS A 213 5.92 11.01 40.33
CA LYS A 213 4.93 10.14 40.98
C LYS A 213 3.80 9.86 39.99
N GLU A 214 3.76 8.66 39.42
CA GLU A 214 2.56 8.17 38.75
C GLU A 214 1.48 7.90 39.79
N ASP A 215 0.33 8.54 39.60
CA ASP A 215 -0.85 8.41 40.45
C ASP A 215 -1.46 7.01 40.27
N LEU A 216 -1.56 6.23 41.36
CA LEU A 216 -2.06 4.86 41.38
C LEU A 216 -3.54 4.72 40.97
N TYR A 217 -4.24 5.85 40.77
CA TYR A 217 -5.62 5.93 40.28
C TYR A 217 -5.74 6.55 38.88
N ALA A 218 -4.63 6.85 38.20
CA ALA A 218 -4.68 7.39 36.85
C ALA A 218 -5.25 6.35 35.89
N VAL A 219 -6.42 6.64 35.33
CA VAL A 219 -6.99 5.87 34.22
C VAL A 219 -5.98 5.94 33.06
N PRO A 220 -5.53 4.80 32.50
CA PRO A 220 -4.58 4.81 31.40
C PRO A 220 -5.17 5.60 30.22
N PRO A 221 -4.34 6.41 29.52
CA PRO A 221 -4.83 7.28 28.47
C PRO A 221 -5.51 6.46 27.36
N SER A 222 -6.60 6.99 26.82
CA SER A 222 -7.31 6.36 25.71
C SER A 222 -6.47 6.40 24.42
N ASN A 223 -6.76 5.50 23.47
CA ASN A 223 -6.14 5.55 22.14
C ASN A 223 -6.32 6.93 21.50
N SER A 224 -7.54 7.48 21.51
CA SER A 224 -7.85 8.79 20.94
C SER A 224 -7.01 9.92 21.55
N GLU A 225 -6.78 9.86 22.87
CA GLU A 225 -5.94 10.84 23.54
C GLU A 225 -4.46 10.73 23.12
N LEU A 226 -3.94 9.50 23.06
CA LEU A 226 -2.56 9.26 22.64
C LEU A 226 -2.32 9.66 21.18
N PHE A 227 -3.21 9.28 20.25
CA PHE A 227 -3.10 9.71 18.86
C PHE A 227 -3.16 11.24 18.72
N ARG A 228 -4.06 11.91 19.46
CA ARG A 228 -4.15 13.37 19.44
C ARG A 228 -2.87 14.03 19.96
N LYS A 229 -2.25 13.48 21.01
CA LYS A 229 -0.99 13.98 21.58
C LYS A 229 0.21 13.70 20.66
N SER A 230 0.18 12.64 19.87
CA SER A 230 1.25 12.27 18.93
C SER A 230 1.20 13.04 17.60
N LYS A 231 0.08 13.68 17.24
CA LYS A 231 -0.03 14.44 15.98
C LYS A 231 0.86 15.68 16.00
N GLU A 232 1.57 15.90 14.89
CA GLU A 232 2.28 17.15 14.68
C GLU A 232 1.32 18.34 14.53
N THR A 233 1.79 19.53 14.90
CA THR A 233 1.04 20.76 14.67
C THR A 233 1.01 21.07 13.17
N PRO A 234 -0.18 21.32 12.58
CA PRO A 234 -0.29 21.72 11.18
C PRO A 234 0.60 22.92 10.85
N LYS A 235 1.37 22.82 9.75
CA LYS A 235 2.24 23.87 9.24
C LYS A 235 1.68 24.42 7.94
N ASN A 236 1.40 25.71 7.92
CA ASN A 236 1.10 26.43 6.69
C ASN A 236 2.38 26.60 5.87
N ILE A 237 2.25 26.52 4.54
CA ILE A 237 3.37 26.71 3.59
C ILE A 237 3.10 28.03 2.85
N SER A 238 3.86 29.07 3.17
CA SER A 238 3.70 30.39 2.53
C SER A 238 4.28 30.41 1.13
N THR A 239 5.48 29.84 0.94
CA THR A 239 6.12 29.61 -0.36
C THR A 239 6.45 28.14 -0.49
N ILE A 240 5.91 27.50 -1.53
CA ILE A 240 6.14 26.08 -1.79
C ILE A 240 7.50 25.91 -2.45
N LYS A 241 8.40 25.14 -1.84
CA LYS A 241 9.65 24.71 -2.45
C LYS A 241 9.45 23.37 -3.14
N ALA A 242 9.52 23.35 -4.46
CA ALA A 242 9.33 22.15 -5.26
C ALA A 242 10.56 21.88 -6.14
N ALA A 243 10.93 20.60 -6.30
CA ALA A 243 11.98 20.22 -7.24
C ALA A 243 11.48 19.25 -8.32
N LEU A 244 11.94 19.41 -9.56
CA LEU A 244 11.85 18.41 -10.63
C LEU A 244 13.22 17.81 -10.90
N LEU A 245 13.33 16.50 -10.73
CA LEU A 245 14.54 15.72 -11.01
C LEU A 245 14.22 14.75 -12.15
N LEU A 246 14.51 15.16 -13.39
CA LEU A 246 14.19 14.39 -14.60
C LEU A 246 15.37 14.36 -15.57
N PRO A 247 15.52 13.32 -16.41
CA PRO A 247 16.61 13.23 -17.38
C PRO A 247 16.32 14.07 -18.63
N PHE A 248 16.37 15.39 -18.52
CA PHE A 248 15.95 16.34 -19.58
C PHE A 248 16.75 16.21 -20.87
N GLN A 249 18.05 15.92 -20.79
CA GLN A 249 18.91 15.75 -21.96
C GLN A 249 18.75 14.39 -22.65
N GLU A 250 18.25 13.36 -21.95
CA GLU A 250 18.10 12.01 -22.51
C GLU A 250 16.77 11.84 -23.25
N ASP A 251 15.71 12.50 -22.77
CA ASP A 251 14.35 12.23 -23.24
C ASP A 251 13.50 13.49 -23.36
N LYS A 252 13.18 13.85 -24.60
CA LYS A 252 12.32 15.01 -24.93
C LYS A 252 10.95 14.96 -24.26
N ARG A 253 10.45 13.78 -23.87
CA ARG A 253 9.20 13.64 -23.11
C ARG A 253 9.28 14.32 -21.73
N MET A 254 10.48 14.39 -21.13
CA MET A 254 10.68 15.06 -19.85
C MET A 254 10.59 16.58 -20.00
N VAL A 255 11.04 17.10 -21.14
CA VAL A 255 10.86 18.52 -21.48
C VAL A 255 9.37 18.84 -21.63
N GLU A 256 8.59 18.02 -22.35
CA GLU A 256 7.14 18.21 -22.47
C GLU A 256 6.43 18.14 -21.11
N TYR A 257 6.83 17.19 -20.25
CA TYR A 257 6.31 17.12 -18.88
C TYR A 257 6.59 18.41 -18.10
N TYR A 258 7.81 18.92 -18.18
CA TYR A 258 8.18 20.16 -17.50
C TYR A 258 7.43 21.38 -18.04
N GLU A 259 7.22 21.48 -19.35
CA GLU A 259 6.42 22.55 -19.95
C GLU A 259 4.96 22.52 -19.44
N GLY A 260 4.35 21.34 -19.40
CA GLY A 260 3.04 21.17 -18.78
C GLY A 260 3.01 21.54 -17.29
N PHE A 261 4.05 21.15 -16.55
CA PHE A 261 4.22 21.50 -15.14
C PHE A 261 4.33 23.02 -14.94
N LEU A 262 5.06 23.72 -15.82
CA LEU A 262 5.16 25.18 -15.79
C LEU A 262 3.81 25.87 -16.04
N MET A 263 2.95 25.31 -16.89
CA MET A 263 1.59 25.81 -17.08
C MET A 263 0.73 25.66 -15.82
N ALA A 264 0.91 24.58 -15.05
CA ALA A 264 0.26 24.43 -13.74
C ALA A 264 0.78 25.46 -12.73
N VAL A 265 2.10 25.69 -12.71
CA VAL A 265 2.75 26.73 -11.91
C VAL A 265 2.21 28.12 -12.24
N ASP A 266 2.10 28.48 -13.53
CA ASP A 266 1.52 29.75 -13.97
C ASP A 266 0.06 29.89 -13.52
N SER A 267 -0.75 28.83 -13.69
CA SER A 267 -2.15 28.81 -13.26
C SER A 267 -2.28 29.08 -11.75
N LEU A 268 -1.42 28.49 -10.92
CA LEU A 268 -1.44 28.67 -9.46
C LEU A 268 -0.92 30.04 -9.03
N LYS A 269 0.14 30.55 -9.67
CA LYS A 269 0.67 31.90 -9.40
C LYS A 269 -0.39 32.97 -9.65
N ARG A 270 -1.21 32.84 -10.70
CA ARG A 270 -2.35 33.74 -10.96
C ARG A 270 -3.42 33.73 -9.88
N THR A 271 -3.48 32.66 -9.08
CA THR A 271 -4.39 32.55 -7.92
C THR A 271 -3.72 32.91 -6.59
N GLY A 272 -2.51 33.47 -6.61
CA GLY A 272 -1.80 33.95 -5.42
C GLY A 272 -0.92 32.91 -4.73
N THR A 273 -0.72 31.71 -5.31
CA THR A 273 0.21 30.71 -4.76
C THR A 273 1.66 31.15 -4.99
N SER A 274 2.44 31.26 -3.93
CA SER A 274 3.89 31.51 -3.99
C SER A 274 4.66 30.19 -4.08
N LEU A 275 5.63 30.09 -5.00
CA LEU A 275 6.44 28.89 -5.19
C LEU A 275 7.84 29.18 -5.73
N ASP A 276 8.80 28.43 -5.22
CA ASP A 276 10.17 28.33 -5.71
C ASP A 276 10.35 26.97 -6.39
N LEU A 277 10.64 26.99 -7.69
CA LEU A 277 10.80 25.78 -8.51
C LEU A 277 12.28 25.54 -8.82
N TYR A 278 12.79 24.40 -8.39
CA TYR A 278 14.14 23.94 -8.65
C TYR A 278 14.11 22.82 -9.69
N VAL A 279 14.91 22.94 -10.75
CA VAL A 279 14.87 21.99 -11.86
C VAL A 279 16.28 21.48 -12.11
N TYR A 280 16.46 20.17 -12.03
CA TYR A 280 17.75 19.53 -12.20
C TYR A 280 17.66 18.42 -13.23
N ASP A 281 18.62 18.39 -14.16
CA ASP A 281 18.85 17.22 -14.98
C ASP A 281 19.57 16.15 -14.17
N CYS A 282 18.86 15.06 -13.86
CA CYS A 282 19.43 13.97 -13.07
C CYS A 282 20.09 12.87 -13.91
N GLY A 283 19.93 12.89 -15.24
CA GLY A 283 20.32 11.79 -16.13
C GLY A 283 19.82 10.42 -15.63
N LYS A 284 20.48 9.35 -16.09
CA LYS A 284 20.24 7.97 -15.65
C LYS A 284 21.03 7.53 -14.43
N GLU A 285 22.19 8.13 -14.21
CA GLU A 285 23.16 7.66 -13.22
C GLU A 285 22.79 8.09 -11.79
N VAL A 286 22.99 7.18 -10.83
CA VAL A 286 22.72 7.46 -9.40
C VAL A 286 23.77 8.43 -8.83
N SER A 287 24.98 8.47 -9.39
CA SER A 287 26.04 9.41 -8.97
C SER A 287 25.65 10.87 -9.25
N THR A 288 25.05 11.15 -10.41
CA THR A 288 24.50 12.47 -10.76
C THR A 288 23.39 12.88 -9.80
N LEU A 289 22.45 11.97 -9.53
CA LEU A 289 21.40 12.17 -8.52
C LEU A 289 22.00 12.53 -7.15
N ASN A 290 22.96 11.77 -6.65
CA ASN A 290 23.58 12.02 -5.34
C ASN A 290 24.25 13.39 -5.26
N THR A 291 24.83 13.87 -6.36
CA THR A 291 25.43 15.21 -6.44
C THR A 291 24.36 16.31 -6.30
N ILE A 292 23.18 16.09 -6.89
CA ILE A 292 22.02 16.99 -6.74
C ILE A 292 21.53 16.96 -5.29
N LEU A 293 21.33 15.77 -4.71
CA LEU A 293 20.82 15.59 -3.34
C LEU A 293 21.76 16.13 -2.25
N ALA A 294 23.05 16.28 -2.55
CA ALA A 294 24.02 16.89 -1.63
C ALA A 294 23.84 18.41 -1.47
N LYS A 295 23.11 19.07 -2.37
CA LYS A 295 22.84 20.51 -2.32
C LYS A 295 21.98 20.86 -1.10
N LYS A 296 22.25 22.00 -0.46
CA LYS A 296 21.61 22.37 0.81
C LYS A 296 20.11 22.59 0.64
N GLU A 297 19.72 23.25 -0.45
CA GLU A 297 18.33 23.56 -0.78
C GLU A 297 17.45 22.31 -0.89
N MET A 298 18.02 21.16 -1.30
CA MET A 298 17.24 19.93 -1.48
C MET A 298 16.61 19.41 -0.19
N LYS A 299 17.20 19.70 0.97
CA LYS A 299 16.66 19.28 2.28
C LYS A 299 15.46 20.10 2.73
N GLU A 300 15.20 21.23 2.08
CA GLU A 300 14.12 22.15 2.42
C GLU A 300 12.92 22.04 1.47
N MET A 301 12.95 21.10 0.52
CA MET A 301 11.84 20.90 -0.42
C MET A 301 10.58 20.44 0.32
N ASN A 302 9.42 20.93 -0.09
CA ASN A 302 8.14 20.38 0.36
C ASN A 302 7.74 19.15 -0.48
N VAL A 303 8.15 19.14 -1.75
CA VAL A 303 7.84 18.08 -2.71
C VAL A 303 8.93 17.96 -3.77
N ILE A 304 9.22 16.72 -4.18
CA ILE A 304 10.09 16.39 -5.30
C ILE A 304 9.28 15.57 -6.31
N PHE A 305 9.36 15.92 -7.59
CA PHE A 305 8.77 15.18 -8.70
C PHE A 305 9.87 14.47 -9.48
N GLY A 306 9.71 13.15 -9.66
CA GLY A 306 10.71 12.27 -10.25
C GLY A 306 11.00 11.05 -9.37
N PRO A 307 12.00 10.21 -9.72
CA PRO A 307 12.74 10.25 -10.97
C PRO A 307 11.99 9.48 -12.07
N MET A 308 12.58 9.42 -13.27
CA MET A 308 12.09 8.56 -14.35
C MET A 308 12.67 7.13 -14.26
N HIS A 309 13.95 7.01 -13.88
CA HIS A 309 14.68 5.75 -13.93
C HIS A 309 14.54 4.94 -12.63
N GLN A 310 14.30 3.63 -12.76
CA GLN A 310 14.03 2.73 -11.63
C GLN A 310 15.17 2.71 -10.60
N SER A 311 16.43 2.72 -11.06
CA SER A 311 17.63 2.69 -10.19
C SER A 311 17.74 3.90 -9.26
N GLN A 312 17.09 5.01 -9.61
CA GLN A 312 17.12 6.26 -8.85
C GLN A 312 15.99 6.37 -7.81
N ILE A 313 14.96 5.52 -7.88
CA ILE A 313 13.78 5.63 -7.00
C ILE A 313 14.18 5.42 -5.54
N LYS A 314 14.85 4.30 -5.21
CA LYS A 314 15.28 4.01 -3.84
C LYS A 314 16.13 5.11 -3.19
N PRO A 315 17.27 5.54 -3.77
CA PRO A 315 18.07 6.59 -3.13
C PRO A 315 17.30 7.91 -2.98
N LEU A 316 16.42 8.25 -3.94
CA LEU A 316 15.59 9.45 -3.83
C LEU A 316 14.49 9.31 -2.76
N SER A 317 13.86 8.14 -2.64
CA SER A 317 12.85 7.88 -1.62
C SER A 317 13.45 7.89 -0.23
N ASP A 318 14.63 7.29 -0.06
CA ASP A 318 15.36 7.29 1.22
C ASP A 318 15.73 8.73 1.63
N PHE A 319 16.17 9.55 0.67
CA PHE A 319 16.41 10.98 0.90
C PHE A 319 15.13 11.73 1.27
N ALA A 320 14.03 11.49 0.55
CA ALA A 320 12.76 12.17 0.77
C ALA A 320 12.19 11.85 2.16
N GLU A 321 12.17 10.57 2.55
CA GLU A 321 11.72 10.12 3.87
C GLU A 321 12.56 10.76 4.99
N LYS A 322 13.89 10.71 4.87
CA LYS A 322 14.80 11.28 5.87
C LYS A 322 14.58 12.77 6.13
N ASN A 323 14.13 13.52 5.13
CA ASN A 323 13.95 14.97 5.22
C ASN A 323 12.46 15.37 5.30
N GLY A 324 11.52 14.42 5.41
CA GLY A 324 10.08 14.73 5.47
C GLY A 324 9.51 15.35 4.19
N ILE A 325 10.06 14.98 3.04
CA ILE A 325 9.73 15.54 1.72
C ILE A 325 8.77 14.59 1.00
N ARG A 326 7.72 15.10 0.36
CA ARG A 326 6.87 14.26 -0.50
C ARG A 326 7.58 13.91 -1.79
N LEU A 327 7.65 12.63 -2.15
CA LEU A 327 8.23 12.17 -3.41
C LEU A 327 7.13 11.71 -4.36
N VAL A 328 6.88 12.46 -5.42
CA VAL A 328 5.91 12.13 -6.46
C VAL A 328 6.63 11.43 -7.61
N ILE A 329 6.29 10.15 -7.84
CA ILE A 329 6.86 9.31 -8.90
C ILE A 329 5.85 9.24 -10.06
N PRO A 330 6.04 10.01 -11.15
CA PRO A 330 5.03 10.15 -12.19
C PRO A 330 5.00 8.98 -13.19
N PHE A 331 6.14 8.30 -13.39
CA PHE A 331 6.36 7.48 -14.58
C PHE A 331 6.52 5.98 -14.32
N SER A 332 7.36 5.59 -13.36
CA SER A 332 7.66 4.17 -13.12
C SER A 332 6.43 3.43 -12.59
N GLN A 333 6.18 2.21 -13.05
CA GLN A 333 5.20 1.30 -12.43
C GLN A 333 5.84 0.36 -11.41
N LYS A 334 7.17 0.35 -11.29
CA LYS A 334 7.93 -0.64 -10.54
C LYS A 334 8.42 -0.11 -9.17
N GLY A 335 7.65 0.76 -8.53
CA GLY A 335 8.00 1.32 -7.21
C GLY A 335 7.59 0.40 -6.06
N GLU A 336 8.50 -0.44 -5.57
CA GLU A 336 8.26 -1.23 -4.35
C GLU A 336 8.44 -0.38 -3.08
N GLU A 337 9.10 0.76 -3.22
CA GLU A 337 9.37 1.73 -2.16
C GLU A 337 8.08 2.28 -1.56
N VAL A 338 7.00 2.38 -2.36
CA VAL A 338 5.69 2.83 -1.88
C VAL A 338 5.16 1.96 -0.73
N PHE A 339 5.57 0.69 -0.62
CA PHE A 339 5.10 -0.18 0.47
C PHE A 339 5.76 0.10 1.81
N ASN A 340 6.92 0.75 1.82
CA ASN A 340 7.77 0.87 2.99
C ASN A 340 8.26 2.30 3.25
N ASN A 341 7.79 3.26 2.46
CA ASN A 341 8.18 4.66 2.55
C ASN A 341 6.94 5.58 2.50
N PRO A 342 6.60 6.26 3.61
CA PRO A 342 5.37 7.04 3.73
C PRO A 342 5.37 8.34 2.91
N ALA A 343 6.54 8.78 2.43
CA ALA A 343 6.70 9.99 1.64
C ALA A 343 6.38 9.78 0.14
N VAL A 344 6.29 8.52 -0.31
CA VAL A 344 6.13 8.19 -1.74
C VAL A 344 4.68 8.35 -2.20
N TYR A 345 4.51 9.00 -3.33
CA TYR A 345 3.28 9.10 -4.10
C TYR A 345 3.50 8.50 -5.48
N GLN A 346 2.93 7.33 -5.71
CA GLN A 346 3.05 6.57 -6.95
C GLN A 346 1.88 6.93 -7.89
N ILE A 347 2.18 7.66 -8.97
CA ILE A 347 1.16 8.12 -9.93
C ILE A 347 0.77 7.01 -10.89
N ASN A 348 1.77 6.37 -11.51
CA ASN A 348 1.56 5.27 -12.44
C ASN A 348 1.49 3.96 -11.66
N THR A 349 0.29 3.62 -11.19
CA THR A 349 0.03 2.43 -10.38
C THR A 349 -0.05 1.17 -11.28
N PRO A 350 0.54 0.03 -10.87
CA PRO A 350 0.35 -1.23 -11.60
C PRO A 350 -1.13 -1.60 -11.70
N GLN A 351 -1.56 -2.13 -12.86
CA GLN A 351 -2.98 -2.40 -13.12
C GLN A 351 -3.63 -3.31 -12.08
N SER A 352 -2.89 -4.28 -11.53
CA SER A 352 -3.41 -5.22 -10.53
C SER A 352 -3.97 -4.57 -9.26
N TYR A 353 -3.54 -3.35 -8.93
CA TYR A 353 -4.04 -2.58 -7.79
C TYR A 353 -5.33 -1.82 -8.11
N LEU A 354 -5.64 -1.65 -9.39
CA LEU A 354 -6.82 -0.95 -9.88
C LEU A 354 -7.99 -1.92 -10.13
N TYR A 355 -7.72 -3.23 -10.19
CA TYR A 355 -8.70 -4.25 -10.53
C TYR A 355 -9.95 -4.20 -9.64
N SER A 356 -9.79 -4.05 -8.33
CA SER A 356 -10.94 -3.95 -7.42
C SER A 356 -11.81 -2.72 -7.68
N GLU A 357 -11.20 -1.60 -8.09
CA GLU A 357 -11.96 -0.40 -8.48
C GLU A 357 -12.69 -0.66 -9.79
N VAL A 358 -12.03 -1.28 -10.77
CA VAL A 358 -12.65 -1.66 -12.05
C VAL A 358 -13.85 -2.58 -11.82
N TYR A 359 -13.75 -3.58 -10.94
CA TYR A 359 -14.86 -4.51 -10.68
C TYR A 359 -16.05 -3.81 -10.01
N GLU A 360 -15.77 -2.93 -9.04
CA GLU A 360 -16.81 -2.14 -8.37
C GLU A 360 -17.52 -1.23 -9.38
N HIS A 361 -16.76 -0.45 -10.17
CA HIS A 361 -17.30 0.43 -11.20
C HIS A 361 -18.08 -0.35 -12.26
N PHE A 362 -17.59 -1.52 -12.66
CA PHE A 362 -18.26 -2.42 -13.62
C PHE A 362 -19.62 -2.87 -13.08
N THR A 363 -19.67 -3.38 -11.85
CA THR A 363 -20.92 -3.87 -11.26
C THR A 363 -21.91 -2.74 -10.95
N ARG A 364 -21.41 -1.53 -10.66
CA ARG A 364 -22.23 -0.31 -10.51
C ARG A 364 -22.81 0.15 -11.84
N GLN A 365 -22.02 0.11 -12.92
CA GLN A 365 -22.44 0.50 -14.26
C GLN A 365 -23.40 -0.51 -14.89
N PHE A 366 -23.21 -1.80 -14.62
CA PHE A 366 -23.95 -2.90 -15.23
C PHE A 366 -24.63 -3.82 -14.20
N PRO A 367 -25.54 -3.31 -13.34
CA PRO A 367 -26.12 -4.07 -12.24
C PRO A 367 -27.04 -5.22 -12.70
N ASN A 368 -27.63 -5.14 -13.89
CA ASN A 368 -28.53 -6.15 -14.48
C ASN A 368 -27.91 -6.79 -15.73
N SER A 369 -26.64 -7.19 -15.66
CA SER A 369 -25.90 -7.71 -16.81
C SER A 369 -25.90 -9.25 -16.94
N HIS A 370 -25.62 -9.69 -18.16
CA HIS A 370 -25.14 -11.02 -18.50
C HIS A 370 -23.76 -10.87 -19.14
N VAL A 371 -22.72 -11.44 -18.51
CA VAL A 371 -21.33 -11.29 -18.98
C VAL A 371 -20.93 -12.51 -19.82
N ILE A 372 -20.43 -12.26 -21.01
CA ILE A 372 -20.00 -13.29 -21.96
C ILE A 372 -18.49 -13.15 -22.18
N PHE A 373 -17.71 -14.06 -21.61
CA PHE A 373 -16.26 -14.09 -21.81
C PHE A 373 -15.92 -14.71 -23.16
N ILE A 374 -15.05 -14.05 -23.94
CA ILE A 374 -14.49 -14.60 -25.17
C ILE A 374 -13.07 -15.09 -24.88
N GLU A 375 -12.89 -16.40 -24.87
CA GLU A 375 -11.64 -17.05 -24.49
C GLU A 375 -10.65 -17.08 -25.65
N SER A 376 -9.49 -16.45 -25.44
CA SER A 376 -8.35 -16.49 -26.37
C SER A 376 -7.77 -17.90 -26.46
N ALA A 377 -7.48 -18.37 -27.67
CA ALA A 377 -6.76 -19.63 -27.89
C ALA A 377 -5.34 -19.60 -27.32
N ASN A 378 -4.76 -18.39 -27.20
CA ASN A 378 -3.47 -18.16 -26.56
C ASN A 378 -3.69 -17.37 -25.25
N PRO A 379 -3.63 -18.02 -24.07
CA PRO A 379 -3.91 -17.37 -22.80
C PRO A 379 -3.03 -16.14 -22.55
N ASP A 380 -3.68 -15.04 -22.16
CA ASP A 380 -3.00 -13.80 -21.81
C ASP A 380 -2.68 -13.78 -20.32
N LYS A 381 -1.44 -14.15 -19.97
CA LYS A 381 -1.00 -14.22 -18.58
C LYS A 381 -1.12 -12.87 -17.85
N GLU A 382 -1.06 -11.75 -18.56
CA GLU A 382 -1.20 -10.41 -17.96
C GLU A 382 -2.65 -10.11 -17.53
N LYS A 383 -3.64 -10.76 -18.16
CA LYS A 383 -5.07 -10.59 -17.84
C LYS A 383 -5.65 -11.73 -17.01
N ALA A 384 -4.91 -12.80 -16.76
CA ALA A 384 -5.38 -13.96 -16.00
C ALA A 384 -5.93 -13.56 -14.62
N ASP A 385 -5.17 -12.77 -13.85
CA ASP A 385 -5.58 -12.29 -12.53
C ASP A 385 -6.82 -11.38 -12.60
N PHE A 386 -6.89 -10.53 -13.63
CA PHE A 386 -8.05 -9.66 -13.86
C PHE A 386 -9.32 -10.46 -14.13
N ILE A 387 -9.24 -11.41 -15.07
CA ILE A 387 -10.38 -12.24 -15.46
C ILE A 387 -10.83 -13.12 -14.30
N SER A 388 -9.90 -13.71 -13.55
CA SER A 388 -10.21 -14.51 -12.36
C SER A 388 -10.93 -13.67 -11.30
N GLY A 389 -10.38 -12.49 -10.97
CA GLY A 389 -10.97 -11.58 -9.99
C GLY A 389 -12.34 -11.06 -10.42
N LEU A 390 -12.52 -10.69 -11.69
CA LEU A 390 -13.81 -10.25 -12.22
C LEU A 390 -14.86 -11.38 -12.16
N LYS A 391 -14.53 -12.60 -12.59
CA LYS A 391 -15.44 -13.76 -12.49
C LYS A 391 -15.87 -14.01 -11.04
N GLN A 392 -14.96 -13.83 -10.08
CA GLN A 392 -15.28 -13.95 -8.66
C GLN A 392 -16.24 -12.85 -8.18
N GLU A 393 -16.00 -11.59 -8.55
CA GLU A 393 -16.89 -10.47 -8.20
C GLU A 393 -18.29 -10.69 -8.80
N LEU A 394 -18.37 -11.07 -10.09
CA LEU A 394 -19.64 -11.34 -10.75
C LEU A 394 -20.40 -12.48 -10.06
N LYS A 395 -19.72 -13.57 -9.69
CA LYS A 395 -20.32 -14.68 -8.94
C LYS A 395 -20.83 -14.24 -7.57
N SER A 396 -20.08 -13.40 -6.85
CA SER A 396 -20.48 -12.92 -5.51
C SER A 396 -21.73 -12.02 -5.56
N LYS A 397 -21.92 -11.30 -6.66
CA LYS A 397 -23.08 -10.44 -6.94
C LYS A 397 -24.25 -11.18 -7.61
N GLY A 398 -24.10 -12.47 -7.91
CA GLY A 398 -25.14 -13.24 -8.62
C GLY A 398 -25.31 -12.83 -10.09
N ILE A 399 -24.32 -12.17 -10.69
CA ILE A 399 -24.35 -11.79 -12.10
C ILE A 399 -24.07 -13.01 -12.96
N SER A 400 -24.97 -13.27 -13.90
CA SER A 400 -24.90 -14.44 -14.79
C SER A 400 -23.74 -14.32 -15.77
N MET A 401 -23.03 -15.43 -15.99
CA MET A 401 -21.86 -15.49 -16.87
C MET A 401 -21.96 -16.64 -17.88
N ARG A 402 -21.36 -16.47 -19.04
CA ARG A 402 -21.11 -17.52 -20.04
C ARG A 402 -19.71 -17.35 -20.63
N THR A 403 -19.12 -18.44 -21.13
CA THR A 403 -17.86 -18.40 -21.89
C THR A 403 -18.11 -18.95 -23.30
N VAL A 404 -17.46 -18.35 -24.28
CA VAL A 404 -17.37 -18.80 -25.67
C VAL A 404 -15.92 -18.73 -26.13
N ASP A 405 -15.56 -19.52 -27.14
CA ASP A 405 -14.22 -19.51 -27.73
C ASP A 405 -14.03 -18.32 -28.69
N GLU A 406 -12.80 -17.89 -28.93
CA GLU A 406 -12.49 -16.82 -29.91
C GLU A 406 -12.94 -17.13 -31.35
N SER A 407 -13.17 -18.41 -31.69
CA SER A 407 -13.73 -18.85 -32.98
C SER A 407 -15.26 -18.83 -33.04
N ALA A 408 -15.94 -18.39 -31.98
CA ALA A 408 -17.41 -18.36 -31.92
C ALA A 408 -18.01 -17.57 -33.09
N THR A 409 -18.87 -18.24 -33.86
CA THR A 409 -19.63 -17.60 -34.94
C THR A 409 -20.73 -16.71 -34.39
N LYS A 410 -21.26 -15.81 -35.23
CA LYS A 410 -22.48 -15.03 -34.95
C LYS A 410 -23.60 -15.87 -34.31
N GLU A 411 -23.87 -17.08 -34.79
CA GLU A 411 -24.93 -17.96 -34.26
C GLU A 411 -24.61 -18.42 -32.84
N THR A 412 -23.36 -18.76 -32.57
CA THR A 412 -22.89 -19.15 -31.23
C THR A 412 -22.98 -17.98 -30.26
N LEU A 413 -22.57 -16.78 -30.69
CA LEU A 413 -22.68 -15.56 -29.91
C LEU A 413 -24.14 -15.18 -29.65
N LYS A 414 -25.03 -15.29 -30.64
CA LYS A 414 -26.47 -15.06 -30.50
C LYS A 414 -27.09 -16.00 -29.47
N ALA A 415 -26.71 -17.28 -29.50
CA ALA A 415 -27.19 -18.27 -28.52
C ALA A 415 -26.68 -17.99 -27.10
N ALA A 416 -25.64 -17.18 -26.93
CA ALA A 416 -25.12 -16.74 -25.64
C ALA A 416 -25.86 -15.55 -25.03
N LEU A 417 -26.68 -14.84 -25.81
CA LEU A 417 -27.38 -13.65 -25.33
C LEU A 417 -28.54 -13.96 -24.39
N ARG A 418 -28.85 -12.98 -23.54
CA ARG A 418 -30.06 -12.90 -22.72
C ARG A 418 -30.84 -11.64 -23.08
N ASN A 419 -32.09 -11.82 -23.51
CA ASN A 419 -32.94 -10.71 -23.97
C ASN A 419 -33.42 -9.80 -22.83
N ASP A 420 -33.37 -10.27 -21.58
CA ASP A 420 -33.80 -9.56 -20.37
C ASP A 420 -32.65 -8.82 -19.65
N LYS A 421 -31.45 -8.78 -20.26
CA LYS A 421 -30.21 -8.32 -19.63
C LYS A 421 -29.38 -7.44 -20.57
N GLU A 422 -28.50 -6.65 -19.98
CA GLU A 422 -27.38 -6.02 -20.68
C GLU A 422 -26.32 -7.09 -20.98
N ASN A 423 -26.06 -7.39 -22.26
CA ASN A 423 -25.10 -8.42 -22.66
C ASN A 423 -23.72 -7.80 -22.84
N ILE A 424 -22.78 -8.13 -21.96
CA ILE A 424 -21.44 -7.53 -21.94
C ILE A 424 -20.42 -8.57 -22.38
N PHE A 425 -19.84 -8.39 -23.55
CA PHE A 425 -18.73 -9.21 -24.03
C PHE A 425 -17.42 -8.74 -23.40
N ILE A 426 -16.62 -9.67 -22.89
CA ILE A 426 -15.30 -9.39 -22.30
C ILE A 426 -14.28 -10.39 -22.85
N PRO A 427 -13.36 -9.97 -23.73
CA PRO A 427 -12.29 -10.85 -24.19
C PRO A 427 -11.29 -11.14 -23.08
N THR A 428 -10.75 -12.35 -23.01
CA THR A 428 -9.76 -12.74 -21.99
C THR A 428 -8.34 -12.24 -22.29
N SER A 429 -8.14 -11.52 -23.39
CA SER A 429 -6.90 -10.82 -23.74
C SER A 429 -7.18 -9.39 -24.16
N GLY A 430 -6.28 -8.47 -23.80
CA GLY A 430 -6.33 -7.08 -24.28
C GLY A 430 -5.61 -6.86 -25.62
N LYS A 431 -4.97 -7.89 -26.18
CA LYS A 431 -4.15 -7.80 -27.39
C LYS A 431 -4.99 -7.52 -28.63
N ASN A 432 -4.43 -6.71 -29.54
CA ASN A 432 -5.09 -6.34 -30.80
C ASN A 432 -5.44 -7.54 -31.69
N VAL A 433 -4.65 -8.62 -31.61
CA VAL A 433 -4.89 -9.85 -32.39
C VAL A 433 -6.25 -10.47 -32.07
N LEU A 434 -6.66 -10.47 -30.79
CA LEU A 434 -7.97 -10.99 -30.40
C LEU A 434 -9.09 -10.04 -30.84
N LEU A 435 -8.90 -8.72 -30.71
CA LEU A 435 -9.86 -7.72 -31.21
C LEU A 435 -10.16 -7.92 -32.70
N ILE A 436 -9.13 -8.05 -33.54
CA ILE A 436 -9.29 -8.25 -34.99
C ILE A 436 -10.15 -9.49 -35.30
N LYS A 437 -10.03 -10.56 -34.50
CA LYS A 437 -10.82 -11.79 -34.70
C LYS A 437 -12.29 -11.62 -34.30
N ILE A 438 -12.55 -10.97 -33.15
CA ILE A 438 -13.90 -10.95 -32.55
C ILE A 438 -14.78 -9.84 -33.11
N LEU A 439 -14.20 -8.69 -33.49
CA LEU A 439 -14.98 -7.52 -33.90
C LEU A 439 -15.90 -7.82 -35.11
N PRO A 440 -15.44 -8.49 -36.20
CA PRO A 440 -16.33 -8.80 -37.31
C PRO A 440 -17.56 -9.64 -36.91
N GLN A 441 -17.40 -10.64 -36.05
CA GLN A 441 -18.51 -11.49 -35.61
C GLN A 441 -19.47 -10.75 -34.68
N LEU A 442 -18.96 -9.92 -33.77
CA LEU A 442 -19.78 -9.09 -32.88
C LEU A 442 -20.54 -8.01 -33.65
N THR A 443 -19.91 -7.35 -34.61
CA THR A 443 -20.56 -6.34 -35.44
C THR A 443 -21.67 -6.95 -36.30
N LEU A 444 -21.43 -8.11 -36.91
CA LEU A 444 -22.48 -8.88 -37.61
C LEU A 444 -23.63 -9.27 -36.68
N LEU A 445 -23.32 -9.67 -35.44
CA LEU A 445 -24.34 -10.01 -34.44
C LEU A 445 -25.27 -8.83 -34.14
N VAL A 446 -24.70 -7.63 -33.89
CA VAL A 446 -25.49 -6.43 -33.55
C VAL A 446 -26.33 -5.97 -34.73
N ARG A 447 -25.79 -5.99 -35.96
CA ARG A 447 -26.51 -5.60 -37.17
C ARG A 447 -27.72 -6.52 -37.45
N ASP A 448 -27.55 -7.83 -37.28
CA ASP A 448 -28.61 -8.82 -37.54
C ASP A 448 -29.59 -8.97 -36.36
N ASN A 449 -29.28 -8.43 -35.18
CA ASN A 449 -30.08 -8.59 -33.96
C ASN A 449 -30.15 -7.26 -33.19
N PRO A 450 -30.92 -6.26 -33.65
CA PRO A 450 -30.96 -4.93 -33.03
C PRO A 450 -31.69 -4.88 -31.68
N GLY A 451 -32.38 -5.96 -31.28
CA GLY A 451 -33.18 -6.00 -30.04
C GLY A 451 -32.36 -6.06 -28.75
N PRO A 452 -31.42 -7.01 -28.58
CA PRO A 452 -30.61 -7.11 -27.37
C PRO A 452 -29.64 -5.94 -27.19
N ASN A 453 -29.51 -5.46 -25.96
CA ASN A 453 -28.45 -4.51 -25.59
C ASN A 453 -27.13 -5.28 -25.50
N ILE A 454 -26.20 -4.94 -26.39
CA ILE A 454 -24.88 -5.57 -26.53
C ILE A 454 -23.82 -4.49 -26.35
N HIS A 455 -22.85 -4.78 -25.50
CA HIS A 455 -21.69 -3.96 -25.21
C HIS A 455 -20.41 -4.80 -25.28
N LEU A 456 -19.29 -4.17 -25.58
CA LEU A 456 -17.96 -4.79 -25.49
C LEU A 456 -17.13 -4.03 -24.46
N PHE A 457 -16.63 -4.73 -23.43
CA PHE A 457 -15.81 -4.14 -22.37
C PHE A 457 -14.38 -4.67 -22.44
N GLY A 458 -13.39 -3.77 -22.36
CA GLY A 458 -11.97 -4.11 -22.52
C GLY A 458 -11.02 -3.28 -21.66
N TYR A 459 -9.83 -3.05 -22.22
CA TYR A 459 -8.62 -2.75 -21.45
C TYR A 459 -7.93 -1.44 -21.90
N PRO A 460 -7.09 -0.83 -21.04
CA PRO A 460 -6.46 0.47 -21.32
C PRO A 460 -5.69 0.53 -22.65
N GLU A 461 -5.02 -0.56 -23.04
CA GLU A 461 -4.26 -0.64 -24.29
C GLU A 461 -5.12 -0.44 -25.55
N TRP A 462 -6.44 -0.58 -25.49
CA TRP A 462 -7.32 -0.33 -26.64
C TRP A 462 -7.34 1.15 -27.05
N GLN A 463 -6.94 2.05 -26.15
CA GLN A 463 -6.75 3.46 -26.47
C GLN A 463 -5.74 3.66 -27.61
N THR A 464 -4.71 2.80 -27.74
CA THR A 464 -3.74 2.92 -28.85
C THR A 464 -4.27 2.36 -30.16
N ASN A 465 -5.28 1.50 -30.12
CA ASN A 465 -5.84 0.81 -31.30
C ASN A 465 -7.17 1.45 -31.76
N THR A 466 -7.65 2.49 -31.06
CA THR A 466 -8.96 3.11 -31.29
C THR A 466 -9.11 3.60 -32.73
N LYS A 467 -8.03 4.15 -33.33
CA LYS A 467 -8.07 4.66 -34.71
C LYS A 467 -8.41 3.58 -35.73
N ASP A 468 -7.91 2.36 -35.53
CA ASP A 468 -8.06 1.26 -36.48
C ASP A 468 -9.43 0.56 -36.35
N HIS A 469 -10.11 0.74 -35.21
CA HIS A 469 -11.37 0.05 -34.87
C HIS A 469 -12.54 0.98 -34.56
N LEU A 470 -12.42 2.28 -34.89
CA LEU A 470 -13.32 3.34 -34.42
C LEU A 470 -14.79 3.08 -34.76
N GLU A 471 -15.07 2.64 -36.00
CA GLU A 471 -16.43 2.32 -36.45
C GLU A 471 -17.04 1.20 -35.61
N SER A 472 -16.33 0.07 -35.49
CA SER A 472 -16.75 -1.06 -34.65
C SER A 472 -16.89 -0.67 -33.18
N PHE A 473 -16.08 0.25 -32.68
CA PHE A 473 -16.17 0.71 -31.28
C PHE A 473 -17.48 1.43 -31.00
N PHE A 474 -17.92 2.30 -31.92
CA PHE A 474 -19.23 2.95 -31.80
C PHE A 474 -20.39 1.96 -32.01
N GLU A 475 -20.31 1.07 -33.00
CA GLU A 475 -21.37 0.09 -33.26
C GLU A 475 -21.61 -0.89 -32.10
N LEU A 476 -20.54 -1.24 -31.37
CA LEU A 476 -20.58 -2.19 -30.26
C LEU A 476 -20.73 -1.55 -28.88
N ASP A 477 -20.97 -0.24 -28.82
CA ASP A 477 -21.04 0.51 -27.55
C ASP A 477 -19.85 0.19 -26.63
N VAL A 478 -18.63 0.35 -27.14
CA VAL A 478 -17.41 -0.14 -26.47
C VAL A 478 -17.12 0.64 -25.20
N TYR A 479 -16.73 -0.09 -24.15
CA TYR A 479 -16.13 0.42 -22.94
C TYR A 479 -14.69 -0.09 -22.80
N PHE A 480 -13.78 0.75 -22.32
CA PHE A 480 -12.55 0.27 -21.69
C PHE A 480 -12.21 1.11 -20.47
N TYR A 481 -11.58 0.50 -19.47
CA TYR A 481 -11.10 1.24 -18.31
C TYR A 481 -9.72 1.86 -18.58
N SER A 482 -9.41 2.98 -17.92
CA SER A 482 -8.06 3.57 -17.94
C SER A 482 -7.81 4.44 -16.71
N SER A 483 -6.56 4.55 -16.26
CA SER A 483 -6.14 5.51 -15.21
C SER A 483 -5.87 6.92 -15.76
N PHE A 484 -5.77 7.06 -17.08
CA PHE A 484 -5.57 8.34 -17.75
C PHE A 484 -6.31 8.36 -19.09
N TYR A 485 -7.01 9.44 -19.38
CA TYR A 485 -7.68 9.61 -20.66
C TYR A 485 -7.95 11.08 -20.93
N THR A 486 -7.65 11.52 -22.15
CA THR A 486 -7.99 12.85 -22.65
C THR A 486 -8.71 12.73 -23.99
N ASN A 487 -9.86 13.38 -24.10
CA ASN A 487 -10.49 13.64 -25.39
C ASN A 487 -10.06 15.05 -25.80
N THR A 488 -9.40 15.18 -26.95
CA THR A 488 -8.88 16.46 -27.46
C THR A 488 -9.98 17.47 -27.78
N LEU A 489 -11.24 17.03 -27.85
CA LEU A 489 -12.41 17.89 -28.05
C LEU A 489 -13.00 18.42 -26.74
N PHE A 490 -12.58 17.91 -25.58
CA PHE A 490 -13.07 18.45 -24.31
C PHE A 490 -12.58 19.88 -24.10
N PRO A 491 -13.42 20.80 -23.58
CA PRO A 491 -13.04 22.20 -23.42
C PRO A 491 -11.72 22.41 -22.68
N ALA A 492 -11.47 21.65 -21.61
CA ALA A 492 -10.22 21.72 -20.86
C ALA A 492 -8.99 21.30 -21.69
N ALA A 493 -9.13 20.25 -22.50
CA ALA A 493 -8.06 19.79 -23.39
C ALA A 493 -7.81 20.80 -24.51
N VAL A 494 -8.86 21.33 -25.15
CA VAL A 494 -8.75 22.37 -26.20
C VAL A 494 -8.05 23.62 -25.65
N GLN A 495 -8.48 24.11 -24.48
CA GLN A 495 -7.87 25.27 -23.84
C GLN A 495 -6.40 25.03 -23.51
N PHE A 496 -6.08 23.86 -22.95
CA PHE A 496 -4.71 23.49 -22.65
C PHE A 496 -3.84 23.41 -23.91
N THR A 497 -4.30 22.72 -24.96
CA THR A 497 -3.57 22.60 -26.24
C THR A 497 -3.33 23.96 -26.88
N ASN A 498 -4.34 24.84 -26.91
CA ASN A 498 -4.19 26.19 -27.45
C ASN A 498 -3.19 27.03 -26.64
N ALA A 499 -3.26 26.95 -25.30
CA ALA A 499 -2.31 27.64 -24.44
C ALA A 499 -0.89 27.09 -24.63
N TYR A 500 -0.74 25.77 -24.68
CA TYR A 500 0.55 25.11 -24.90
C TYR A 500 1.18 25.55 -26.23
N HIS A 501 0.41 25.52 -27.32
CA HIS A 501 0.87 25.99 -28.63
C HIS A 501 1.27 27.48 -28.59
N LYS A 502 0.48 28.33 -27.91
CA LYS A 502 0.80 29.76 -27.77
C LYS A 502 2.09 30.02 -26.99
N TRP A 503 2.34 29.28 -25.92
CA TRP A 503 3.50 29.49 -25.05
C TRP A 503 4.79 28.90 -25.61
N TYR A 504 4.71 27.75 -26.28
CA TYR A 504 5.88 26.98 -26.70
C TYR A 504 6.06 26.90 -28.22
N SER A 505 5.15 27.51 -28.99
CA SER A 505 5.18 27.52 -30.46
C SER A 505 5.31 26.12 -31.08
N LYS A 506 4.67 25.12 -30.45
CA LYS A 506 4.71 23.73 -30.89
C LYS A 506 3.46 22.97 -30.45
N ASP A 507 3.15 21.91 -31.18
CA ASP A 507 2.01 21.03 -30.87
C ASP A 507 2.39 19.97 -29.83
N LEU A 508 1.35 19.43 -29.18
CA LEU A 508 1.49 18.31 -28.26
C LEU A 508 1.84 17.02 -29.02
N ALA A 509 2.79 16.24 -28.50
CA ALA A 509 3.03 14.91 -29.02
C ALA A 509 1.77 14.02 -28.91
N SER A 510 1.43 13.35 -30.01
CA SER A 510 0.34 12.34 -30.06
C SER A 510 0.81 11.03 -29.41
N LYS A 511 0.96 11.04 -28.09
CA LYS A 511 1.38 9.88 -27.27
C LYS A 511 0.48 9.72 -26.05
N TYR A 512 0.41 8.49 -25.55
CA TYR A 512 -0.40 8.12 -24.40
C TYR A 512 0.48 7.53 -23.28
N PRO A 513 0.45 8.09 -22.06
CA PRO A 513 -0.14 9.39 -21.72
C PRO A 513 0.55 10.55 -22.44
N ASN A 514 -0.16 11.68 -22.61
CA ASN A 514 0.46 12.93 -23.01
C ASN A 514 1.25 13.50 -21.83
N TYR A 515 2.55 13.76 -22.03
CA TYR A 515 3.46 14.12 -20.95
C TYR A 515 3.25 15.55 -20.45
N ALA A 516 2.89 16.49 -21.33
CA ALA A 516 2.55 17.85 -20.91
C ALA A 516 1.27 17.89 -20.06
N MET A 517 0.22 17.19 -20.47
CA MET A 517 -0.99 17.08 -19.65
C MET A 517 -0.72 16.37 -18.32
N LEU A 518 0.12 15.32 -18.32
CA LEU A 518 0.53 14.65 -17.09
C LEU A 518 1.32 15.60 -16.16
N GLY A 519 2.25 16.38 -16.69
CA GLY A 519 3.00 17.39 -15.94
C GLY A 519 2.11 18.47 -15.35
N PHE A 520 1.11 18.93 -16.11
CA PHE A 520 0.11 19.85 -15.62
C PHE A 520 -0.73 19.26 -14.49
N ASP A 521 -1.36 18.10 -14.71
CA ASP A 521 -2.27 17.49 -13.74
C ASP A 521 -1.54 17.17 -12.43
N THR A 522 -0.33 16.59 -12.50
CA THR A 522 0.50 16.28 -11.33
C THR A 522 0.96 17.53 -10.60
N GLY A 523 1.52 18.52 -11.30
CA GLY A 523 1.96 19.78 -10.72
C GLY A 523 0.80 20.52 -10.06
N PHE A 524 -0.33 20.63 -10.75
CA PHE A 524 -1.50 21.34 -10.27
C PHE A 524 -2.08 20.67 -9.01
N PHE A 525 -2.21 19.33 -9.00
CA PHE A 525 -2.75 18.61 -7.84
C PHE A 525 -1.92 18.86 -6.58
N PHE A 526 -0.61 18.57 -6.63
CA PHE A 526 0.24 18.63 -5.44
C PHE A 526 0.52 20.05 -4.99
N LEU A 527 0.83 20.96 -5.91
CA LEU A 527 1.13 22.35 -5.55
C LEU A 527 -0.12 23.07 -5.02
N LYS A 528 -1.31 22.84 -5.61
CA LYS A 528 -2.56 23.37 -5.07
C LYS A 528 -2.89 22.78 -3.71
N GLY A 529 -2.68 21.49 -3.55
CA GLY A 529 -2.88 20.79 -2.28
C GLY A 529 -2.00 21.36 -1.16
N LEU A 530 -0.70 21.52 -1.42
CA LEU A 530 0.25 22.12 -0.47
C LEU A 530 -0.08 23.59 -0.20
N SER A 531 -0.47 24.37 -1.21
CA SER A 531 -0.89 25.76 -1.04
C SER A 531 -2.10 25.90 -0.14
N ARG A 532 -3.04 24.94 -0.18
CA ARG A 532 -4.31 25.00 0.54
C ARG A 532 -4.23 24.38 1.93
N TYR A 533 -3.54 23.27 2.06
CA TYR A 533 -3.55 22.43 3.26
C TYR A 533 -2.19 22.36 3.96
N GLY A 534 -1.12 22.89 3.37
CA GLY A 534 0.21 22.85 3.97
C GLY A 534 0.64 21.41 4.29
N SER A 535 1.09 21.15 5.52
CA SER A 535 1.46 19.81 5.97
C SER A 535 0.27 18.84 6.10
N GLU A 536 -0.97 19.31 6.06
CA GLU A 536 -2.19 18.51 6.24
C GLU A 536 -2.79 17.98 4.91
N LEU A 537 -2.04 18.03 3.81
CA LEU A 537 -2.50 17.57 2.50
C LEU A 537 -3.08 16.14 2.55
N GLU A 538 -2.36 15.21 3.18
CA GLU A 538 -2.73 13.79 3.31
C GLU A 538 -4.10 13.61 3.97
N ASN A 539 -4.37 14.38 5.04
CA ASN A 539 -5.63 14.33 5.78
C ASN A 539 -6.80 14.96 5.01
N ASN A 540 -6.51 15.64 3.90
CA ASN A 540 -7.49 16.38 3.10
C ASN A 540 -7.52 15.94 1.63
N LEU A 541 -6.92 14.80 1.28
CA LEU A 541 -6.92 14.25 -0.09
C LEU A 541 -8.34 14.08 -0.65
N SER A 542 -9.30 13.62 0.16
CA SER A 542 -10.71 13.49 -0.25
C SER A 542 -11.42 14.81 -0.54
N LYS A 543 -10.87 15.94 -0.07
CA LYS A 543 -11.39 17.29 -0.34
C LYS A 543 -10.75 17.93 -1.56
N MET A 544 -9.83 17.24 -2.24
CA MET A 544 -9.19 17.70 -3.47
C MET A 544 -10.10 17.42 -4.67
N ASN A 545 -11.18 18.19 -4.79
CA ASN A 545 -12.05 18.14 -5.97
C ASN A 545 -11.45 18.96 -7.12
N LEU A 546 -10.72 18.29 -8.00
CA LEU A 546 -10.07 18.89 -9.18
C LEU A 546 -10.49 18.13 -10.44
N THR A 547 -10.84 18.86 -11.49
CA THR A 547 -11.10 18.27 -12.80
C THR A 547 -9.78 18.11 -13.56
N PRO A 548 -9.30 16.87 -13.80
CA PRO A 548 -8.06 16.65 -14.51
C PRO A 548 -8.26 16.84 -16.03
N ILE A 549 -7.20 17.22 -16.73
CA ILE A 549 -7.20 17.24 -18.20
C ILE A 549 -7.12 15.81 -18.72
N GLN A 550 -6.22 15.00 -18.15
CA GLN A 550 -5.97 13.63 -18.60
C GLN A 550 -5.98 12.64 -17.42
N THR A 551 -5.23 12.92 -16.37
CA THR A 551 -4.95 12.00 -15.27
C THR A 551 -5.63 12.49 -13.99
N GLY A 552 -6.65 11.77 -13.53
CA GLY A 552 -7.27 12.07 -12.24
C GLY A 552 -6.55 11.40 -11.08
N PHE A 553 -6.81 11.89 -9.88
CA PHE A 553 -6.14 11.41 -8.67
C PHE A 553 -7.14 11.00 -7.60
N LYS A 554 -7.01 9.75 -7.14
CA LYS A 554 -7.66 9.20 -5.95
C LYS A 554 -6.58 8.48 -5.17
N PHE A 555 -5.88 9.22 -4.30
CA PHE A 555 -4.74 8.66 -3.56
C PHE A 555 -5.21 7.87 -2.37
N GLU A 556 -4.74 6.64 -2.26
CA GLU A 556 -4.95 5.77 -1.11
C GLU A 556 -3.62 5.28 -0.57
N ARG A 557 -3.48 5.27 0.76
CA ARG A 557 -2.29 4.73 1.41
C ARG A 557 -2.29 3.21 1.27
N VAL A 558 -1.15 2.61 0.95
CA VAL A 558 -1.04 1.17 0.67
C VAL A 558 -1.08 0.28 1.91
N ASN A 559 -0.69 0.82 3.07
CA ASN A 559 -0.75 0.20 4.40
C ASN A 559 -0.49 1.30 5.47
N ASN A 560 -0.30 0.93 6.74
CA ASN A 560 -0.13 1.89 7.84
C ASN A 560 1.21 2.67 7.81
N TRP A 561 2.23 2.21 7.10
CA TRP A 561 3.59 2.79 7.08
C TRP A 561 4.13 3.15 5.70
N GLY A 562 3.53 2.62 4.64
CA GLY A 562 3.84 2.90 3.25
C GLY A 562 3.22 4.20 2.76
N GLY A 563 3.57 4.58 1.54
CA GLY A 563 3.10 5.75 0.83
C GLY A 563 1.74 5.55 0.16
N PHE A 564 1.50 6.34 -0.88
CA PHE A 564 0.22 6.45 -1.57
C PHE A 564 0.31 5.96 -3.00
N ILE A 565 -0.72 5.26 -3.46
CA ILE A 565 -0.93 4.91 -4.87
C ILE A 565 -2.13 5.66 -5.41
N ASN A 566 -2.07 6.07 -6.67
CA ASN A 566 -3.24 6.59 -7.36
C ASN A 566 -4.16 5.44 -7.78
N LYS A 567 -5.40 5.43 -7.29
CA LYS A 567 -6.43 4.45 -7.64
C LYS A 567 -7.52 4.98 -8.56
N LYS A 568 -7.37 6.19 -9.13
CA LYS A 568 -8.38 6.73 -10.05
C LYS A 568 -8.47 5.86 -11.31
N VAL A 569 -9.69 5.49 -11.66
CA VAL A 569 -10.03 4.74 -12.87
C VAL A 569 -11.24 5.40 -13.53
N PHE A 570 -11.17 5.57 -14.84
CA PHE A 570 -12.29 6.02 -15.69
C PHE A 570 -12.76 4.86 -16.56
N PHE A 571 -14.03 4.88 -16.97
CA PHE A 571 -14.47 4.11 -18.14
C PHE A 571 -14.65 5.04 -19.33
N ILE A 572 -14.11 4.64 -20.47
CA ILE A 572 -14.22 5.36 -21.73
C ILE A 572 -15.21 4.60 -22.59
N ARG A 573 -16.29 5.29 -22.97
CA ARG A 573 -17.41 4.71 -23.70
C ARG A 573 -17.53 5.34 -25.10
N PHE A 574 -17.64 4.50 -26.11
CA PHE A 574 -17.94 4.87 -27.50
C PHE A 574 -19.39 4.53 -27.78
N THR A 575 -20.29 5.50 -27.66
CA THR A 575 -21.73 5.23 -27.76
C THR A 575 -22.18 4.98 -29.20
N LYS A 576 -23.29 4.26 -29.39
CA LYS A 576 -23.91 4.05 -30.71
C LYS A 576 -24.34 5.35 -31.43
N ASN A 577 -24.42 6.46 -30.70
CA ASN A 577 -24.73 7.78 -31.24
C ASN A 577 -23.48 8.59 -31.63
N PHE A 578 -22.33 7.94 -31.75
CA PHE A 578 -21.03 8.56 -32.07
C PHE A 578 -20.53 9.56 -31.02
N GLU A 579 -21.00 9.43 -29.77
CA GLU A 579 -20.48 10.21 -28.64
C GLU A 579 -19.39 9.44 -27.90
N LEU A 580 -18.34 10.16 -27.51
CA LEU A 580 -17.25 9.67 -26.69
C LEU A 580 -17.40 10.19 -25.26
N VAL A 581 -17.72 9.29 -24.33
CA VAL A 581 -18.03 9.63 -22.93
C VAL A 581 -16.93 9.12 -22.01
N LYS A 582 -16.41 10.02 -21.16
CA LYS A 582 -15.52 9.67 -20.05
C LYS A 582 -16.37 9.57 -18.79
N LEU A 583 -16.63 8.35 -18.34
CA LEU A 583 -17.34 8.06 -17.11
C LEU A 583 -16.37 8.14 -15.94
N ASP A 584 -16.67 9.07 -15.02
CA ASP A 584 -15.93 9.25 -13.79
C ASP A 584 -16.71 8.64 -12.61
N PHE A 585 -15.98 7.94 -11.75
CA PHE A 585 -16.50 7.28 -10.56
C PHE A 585 -15.88 7.97 -9.35
N GLU A 586 -16.70 8.69 -8.62
CA GLU A 586 -16.37 9.26 -7.30
C GLU A 586 -16.51 8.19 -6.20
#